data_AF-A0A2N7R2W3-F1
#
_entry.id   AF-A0A2N7R2W3-F1
#
_cell.length_a   1.000
_cell.length_b   1.000
_cell.length_c   1.000
_cell.angle_alpha   90.00
_cell.angle_beta   90.00
_cell.angle_gamma   90.00
#
_symmetry.space_group_name_H-M   'P 1'
#
loop_
_entity.id
_entity.type
_entity.pdbx_description
1 polymer ?
#
loop_
_entity_poly.entity_id
_entity_poly.type
_entity_poly.pdbx_seq_one_letter_code
_entity_poly.pdbx_strand_id
1 'polypeptide(L)' 'MAPPLPFVYLGKAAADGAWEVFLSRADKTYIVRTNTVIDGAYKVVAIAPPMMTINYLPLNQVQQLNIGVLE' A
#
# COMPACT_ATOMS: atom_id res chain seq x y z
N MET A 1 17.52 -8.95 0.59
CA MET A 1 16.34 -9.00 -0.29
C MET A 1 15.13 -8.62 0.55
N ALA A 2 14.28 -7.66 0.14
CA ALA A 2 13.06 -7.38 0.90
C ALA A 2 12.11 -8.59 0.88
N PRO A 3 11.33 -8.79 1.95
CA PRO A 3 10.31 -9.82 1.99
C PRO A 3 9.24 -9.61 0.91
N PRO A 4 8.58 -10.69 0.45
CA PRO A 4 7.38 -10.56 -0.36
C PRO A 4 6.35 -9.72 0.40
N LEU A 5 5.62 -8.86 -0.32
CA LEU A 5 4.61 -7.99 0.29
C LEU A 5 3.56 -8.85 1.00
N PRO A 6 3.41 -8.75 2.33
CA PRO A 6 2.45 -9.55 3.08
C PRO A 6 1.03 -8.95 3.00
N PHE A 7 0.78 -8.08 2.04
CA PHE A 7 -0.45 -7.33 1.88
C PHE A 7 -1.27 -7.91 0.74
N VAL A 8 -2.52 -8.21 1.02
CA VAL A 8 -3.53 -8.58 0.03
C VAL A 8 -4.36 -7.34 -0.26
N TYR A 9 -4.41 -6.96 -1.53
CA TYR A 9 -5.27 -5.87 -1.99
C TYR A 9 -6.74 -6.30 -1.90
N LEU A 10 -7.54 -5.51 -1.19
CA LEU A 10 -8.99 -5.72 -1.06
C LEU A 10 -9.80 -4.76 -1.94
N GLY A 11 -9.28 -3.55 -2.15
CA GLY A 11 -9.99 -2.52 -2.88
C GLY A 11 -9.30 -1.17 -2.78
N LYS A 12 -9.82 -0.18 -3.48
CA LYS A 12 -9.41 1.23 -3.37
C LYS A 12 -10.63 2.13 -3.48
N ALA A 13 -10.61 3.24 -2.78
CA ALA A 13 -11.59 4.31 -2.89
C ALA A 13 -10.87 5.62 -3.24
N ALA A 14 -11.52 6.47 -4.01
CA ALA A 14 -11.09 7.85 -4.18
C ALA A 14 -12.07 8.73 -3.41
N ALA A 15 -11.58 9.45 -2.40
CA ALA A 15 -12.37 10.38 -1.61
C ALA A 15 -11.65 11.73 -1.57
N ASP A 16 -12.37 12.81 -1.93
CA ASP A 16 -11.88 14.19 -1.89
C ASP A 16 -10.51 14.40 -2.59
N GLY A 17 -10.32 13.74 -3.74
CA GLY A 17 -9.08 13.84 -4.52
C GLY A 17 -7.90 13.03 -3.98
N ALA A 18 -8.09 12.24 -2.92
CA ALA A 18 -7.08 11.35 -2.37
C ALA A 18 -7.49 9.88 -2.51
N TRP A 19 -6.52 9.06 -2.92
CA TRP A 19 -6.69 7.60 -3.00
C TRP A 19 -6.49 6.95 -1.64
N GLU A 20 -7.44 6.09 -1.29
CA GLU A 20 -7.42 5.16 -0.16
C GLU A 20 -7.33 3.75 -0.71
N VAL A 21 -6.38 2.96 -0.22
CA VAL A 21 -6.25 1.55 -0.58
C VAL A 21 -6.55 0.72 0.65
N PHE A 22 -7.41 -0.28 0.50
CA PHE A 22 -7.74 -1.26 1.51
C PHE A 22 -6.85 -2.47 1.30
N LEU A 23 -6.01 -2.74 2.29
CA LEU A 23 -5.11 -3.88 2.33
C LEU A 23 -5.52 -4.78 3.48
N SER A 24 -5.35 -6.09 3.33
CA SER A 24 -5.36 -7.00 4.47
C SER A 24 -3.99 -7.63 4.65
N ARG A 25 -3.63 -7.90 5.90
CA ARG A 25 -2.43 -8.63 6.28
C ARG A 25 -2.79 -9.54 7.43
N ALA A 26 -2.69 -10.85 7.20
CA ALA A 26 -3.20 -11.88 8.12
C ALA A 26 -4.66 -11.56 8.50
N ASP A 27 -4.93 -11.32 9.78
CA ASP A 27 -6.28 -11.08 10.31
C ASP A 27 -6.65 -9.60 10.47
N LYS A 28 -5.85 -8.67 9.92
CA LYS A 28 -6.06 -7.23 10.04
C LYS A 28 -6.30 -6.56 8.69
N THR A 29 -7.25 -5.64 8.67
CA THR A 29 -7.49 -4.73 7.54
C THR A 29 -6.84 -3.37 7.83
N TYR A 30 -6.15 -2.84 6.83
CA TYR A 30 -5.45 -1.57 6.86
C TYR A 30 -5.99 -0.68 5.76
N ILE A 31 -6.33 0.55 6.11
CA ILE A 31 -6.69 1.60 5.16
C ILE A 31 -5.47 2.50 5.03
N VAL A 32 -4.92 2.60 3.83
CA VAL A 32 -3.65 3.30 3.60
C VAL A 32 -3.79 4.36 2.53
N ARG A 33 -3.15 5.50 2.78
CA ARG A 33 -3.08 6.68 1.92
C ARG A 33 -1.62 7.02 1.65
N THR A 34 -1.38 7.96 0.75
CA THR A 34 -0.03 8.53 0.56
C THR A 34 0.53 9.00 1.90
N ASN A 35 1.79 8.67 2.20
CA ASN A 35 2.48 8.87 3.48
C ASN A 35 2.01 8.03 4.68
N THR A 36 1.03 7.13 4.55
CA THR A 36 0.65 6.23 5.65
C THR A 36 1.79 5.28 6.00
N VAL A 37 2.04 5.09 7.30
CA VAL A 37 3.01 4.12 7.81
C VAL A 37 2.27 2.95 8.47
N ILE A 38 2.50 1.75 7.97
CA ILE A 38 1.90 0.50 8.43
C ILE A 38 2.89 -0.20 9.35
N ASP A 39 2.46 -0.48 10.59
CA ASP A 39 3.23 -1.17 11.63
C ASP A 39 4.65 -0.58 11.88
N GLY A 40 4.90 0.68 11.51
CA GLY A 40 6.24 1.29 11.59
C GLY A 40 7.27 0.73 10.60
N ALA A 41 6.90 -0.21 9.74
CA ALA A 41 7.82 -0.93 8.86
C ALA A 41 7.61 -0.62 7.38
N TYR A 42 6.39 -0.26 6.96
CA TYR A 42 6.07 0.03 5.56
C TYR A 42 5.48 1.42 5.43
N LYS A 43 6.08 2.28 4.60
CA LYS A 43 5.56 3.61 4.31
C LYS A 43 5.03 3.67 2.89
N VAL A 44 3.78 4.08 2.73
CA VAL A 44 3.23 4.36 1.41
C VAL A 44 3.85 5.64 0.87
N VAL A 45 4.51 5.54 -0.28
CA VAL A 45 5.17 6.66 -0.94
C VAL A 45 4.24 7.32 -1.94
N ALA A 46 3.56 6.52 -2.75
CA ALA A 46 2.65 6.99 -3.78
C ALA A 46 1.57 5.95 -4.06
N ILE A 47 0.37 6.41 -4.42
CA ILE A 47 -0.74 5.56 -4.85
C ILE A 47 -1.17 6.05 -6.23
N ALA A 48 -0.83 5.29 -7.27
CA ALA A 48 -1.09 5.64 -8.66
C ALA A 48 -1.55 4.40 -9.44
N PRO A 49 -2.87 4.12 -9.46
CA PRO A 49 -3.40 2.93 -10.12
C PRO A 49 -2.85 2.75 -11.55
N PRO A 50 -2.43 1.52 -11.94
CA PRO A 50 -2.63 0.27 -11.23
C PRO A 50 -1.58 -0.08 -10.16
N MET A 51 -0.60 0.79 -9.90
CA MET A 51 0.51 0.48 -9.00
C MET A 51 0.54 1.37 -7.77
N MET A 52 0.89 0.78 -6.63
CA MET A 52 1.12 1.48 -5.38
C MET A 52 2.58 1.30 -4.98
N THR A 53 3.23 2.41 -4.63
CA THR A 53 4.64 2.41 -4.20
C THR A 53 4.71 2.42 -2.69
N ILE A 54 5.41 1.44 -2.12
CA ILE A 54 5.62 1.26 -0.68
C ILE A 54 7.12 1.21 -0.42
N ASN A 55 7.62 1.97 0.55
CA ASN A 55 8.99 1.87 1.04
C ASN A 55 9.02 1.02 2.31
N TYR A 56 9.80 -0.05 2.29
CA TYR A 56 10.08 -0.85 3.48
C TYR A 56 11.19 -0.19 4.29
N LEU A 57 10.82 0.48 5.38
CA LEU A 57 11.71 1.32 6.19
C LEU A 57 12.91 0.56 6.77
N PRO A 58 12.78 -0.68 7.31
CA PRO A 58 13.92 -1.39 7.91
C PRO A 58 15.07 -1.66 6.95
N LEU A 59 14.80 -1.79 5.65
CA LEU A 59 15.82 -1.99 4.61
C LEU A 59 15.91 -0.80 3.64
N ASN A 60 15.14 0.25 3.89
CA ASN A 60 14.90 1.37 2.99
C ASN A 60 14.69 0.94 1.52
N GLN A 61 13.91 -0.14 1.32
CA GLN A 61 13.72 -0.75 0.01
C GLN A 61 12.36 -0.37 -0.57
N VAL A 62 12.36 0.21 -1.77
CA VAL A 62 11.12 0.52 -2.50
C VAL A 62 10.55 -0.76 -3.13
N GLN A 63 9.25 -0.96 -2.95
CA GLN A 63 8.47 -2.06 -3.50
C GLN A 63 7.21 -1.50 -4.17
N GLN A 64 6.73 -2.22 -5.18
CA GLN A 64 5.49 -1.89 -5.89
C GLN A 64 4.47 -2.98 -5.63
N LEU A 65 3.26 -2.59 -5.26
CA LEU A 65 2.10 -3.44 -5.10
C LEU A 65 1.12 -3.14 -6.23
N ASN A 66 0.70 -4.17 -6.96
CA ASN A 66 -0.36 -4.00 -7.96
C ASN A 66 -1.72 -3.88 -7.23
N ILE A 67 -2.39 -2.76 -7.41
CA ILE A 67 -3.71 -2.43 -6.84
C ILE A 67 -4.81 -2.43 -7.92
N GLY A 68 -4.51 -2.93 -9.13
CA GLY A 68 -5.43 -3.02 -10.25
C GLY A 68 -5.79 -1.67 -10.89
N VAL A 69 -6.21 -1.70 -12.15
CA VAL A 69 -6.82 -0.54 -12.82
C VAL A 69 -8.24 -0.35 -12.27
N LEU A 70 -8.74 0.89 -12.25
CA LEU A 70 -10.18 1.12 -12.09
C LEU A 70 -10.76 0.84 -13.48
N GLU A 71 -11.55 -0.21 -13.65
CA GLU A 71 -12.34 -0.41 -14.88
C GLU A 71 -13.55 0.53 -14.89
#